data_AF-A0A445DJ35-F1
#
_entry.id   AF-A0A445DJ35-F1
#
_cell.length_a   1.000
_cell.length_b   1.000
_cell.length_c   1.000
_cell.angle_alpha   90.00
_cell.angle_beta   90.00
_cell.angle_gamma   90.00
#
_symmetry.space_group_name_H-M   'P 1'
#
loop_
_entity.id
_entity.type
_entity.pdbx_description
1 polymer ?
#
loop_
_entity_poly.entity_id
_entity_poly.type
_entity_poly.pdbx_seq_one_letter_code
_entity_poly.pdbx_strand_id
1 'polypeptide(L)' 'MVGYRANDNYDCLFKVVLIDDSCVEKSNLLSRFTKNEFNLKSKFTIGVEFTSHTLNIDSKMIKA' A
#
# COMPACT_ATOMS: atom_id res chain seq x y z
N MET A 1 7.70 -23.57 -19.70
CA MET A 1 7.31 -22.19 -19.32
C MET A 1 6.93 -22.21 -17.85
N VAL A 2 7.85 -21.82 -16.97
CA VAL A 2 7.68 -21.92 -15.51
C VAL A 2 6.84 -20.73 -15.06
N GLY A 3 5.59 -20.96 -14.69
CA GLY A 3 4.77 -19.97 -14.01
C GLY A 3 5.40 -19.65 -12.66
N TYR A 4 5.64 -18.37 -12.41
CA TYR A 4 6.16 -17.86 -11.14
C TYR A 4 5.36 -18.45 -9.98
N ARG A 5 5.97 -19.38 -9.23
CA ARG A 5 5.44 -19.84 -7.96
C ARG A 5 5.40 -18.62 -7.05
N ALA A 6 4.20 -18.22 -6.63
CA ALA A 6 3.99 -17.32 -5.52
C ALA A 6 4.64 -17.95 -4.28
N ASN A 7 5.91 -17.65 -4.08
CA ASN A 7 6.67 -18.00 -2.88
C ASN A 7 6.50 -16.93 -1.79
N ASP A 8 5.47 -16.08 -1.93
CA ASP A 8 5.08 -15.15 -0.91
C ASP A 8 4.05 -15.85 -0.02
N ASN A 9 4.40 -16.08 1.25
CA ASN A 9 3.50 -16.65 2.25
C ASN A 9 2.39 -15.65 2.63
N TYR A 10 1.46 -15.35 1.73
CA TYR A 10 0.24 -14.60 2.02
C TYR A 10 -1.01 -15.42 1.70
N ASP A 11 -1.99 -15.35 2.61
CA ASP A 11 -3.30 -15.97 2.48
C ASP A 11 -4.24 -15.14 1.58
N CYS A 12 -4.04 -13.83 1.54
CA CYS A 12 -4.88 -12.89 0.78
C CYS A 12 -4.06 -11.75 0.18
N LEU A 13 -4.45 -11.33 -1.04
CA LEU A 13 -3.94 -10.12 -1.71
C LEU A 13 -5.11 -9.16 -1.97
N PHE A 14 -5.06 -7.98 -1.38
CA PHE A 14 -5.95 -6.87 -1.68
C PHE A 14 -5.23 -5.87 -2.59
N LYS A 15 -5.97 -5.29 -3.54
CA LYS A 15 -5.48 -4.16 -4.33
C LYS A 15 -6.34 -2.95 -3.98
N VAL A 16 -5.74 -1.96 -3.33
CA VAL A 16 -6.43 -0.74 -2.90
C VAL A 16 -6.06 0.41 -3.83
N VAL A 17 -7.06 1.14 -4.32
CA VAL A 17 -6.87 2.34 -5.16
C VAL A 17 -7.53 3.51 -4.45
N LEU A 18 -6.75 4.55 -4.15
CA LEU A 18 -7.22 5.77 -3.48
C LEU A 18 -7.40 6.88 -4.53
N ILE A 19 -8.63 7.38 -4.70
CA ILE A 19 -9.01 8.44 -5.67
C ILE A 19 -9.67 9.59 -4.90
N ASP A 20 -9.29 10.84 -5.20
CA ASP A 20 -9.75 12.09 -4.56
C ASP A 20 -9.22 13.28 -5.38
N ASP A 21 -9.88 14.44 -5.33
CA ASP A 21 -9.45 15.64 -6.06
C ASP A 21 -8.28 16.38 -5.39
N SER A 22 -8.07 16.18 -4.08
CA SER A 22 -6.96 16.77 -3.34
C SER A 22 -5.72 15.88 -3.43
N CYS A 23 -4.69 16.38 -4.11
CA CYS A 23 -3.46 15.66 -4.42
C CYS A 23 -2.42 15.63 -3.27
N VAL A 24 -2.76 16.07 -2.05
CA VAL A 24 -1.77 16.30 -0.95
C VAL A 24 -1.87 15.31 0.20
N GLU A 25 -3.09 14.92 0.61
CA GLU A 25 -3.28 14.13 1.83
C GLU A 25 -3.23 12.61 1.59
N LYS A 26 -3.50 12.15 0.36
CA LYS A 26 -3.47 10.70 0.04
C LYS A 26 -2.12 10.05 0.27
N SER A 27 -1.04 10.64 -0.23
CA SER A 27 0.31 10.10 -0.05
C SER A 27 0.70 10.05 1.43
N ASN A 28 0.17 10.98 2.23
CA ASN A 28 0.40 11.00 3.65
C ASN A 28 -0.40 9.90 4.39
N LEU A 29 -1.62 9.61 3.95
CA LEU A 29 -2.38 8.44 4.42
C LEU A 29 -1.68 7.12 4.06
N LEU A 30 -1.19 6.99 2.82
CA LEU A 30 -0.38 5.83 2.38
C LEU A 30 0.90 5.69 3.21
N SER A 31 1.64 6.78 3.43
CA SER A 31 2.86 6.78 4.23
C SER A 31 2.57 6.39 5.67
N ARG A 32 1.45 6.84 6.24
CA ARG A 32 1.06 6.45 7.58
C ARG A 32 0.64 4.99 7.67
N PHE A 33 -0.09 4.48 6.68
CA PHE A 33 -0.50 3.09 6.64
C PHE A 33 0.69 2.13 6.51
N THR A 34 1.69 2.49 5.71
CA THR A 34 2.78 1.58 5.34
C THR A 34 4.05 1.75 6.16
N LYS A 35 4.32 2.96 6.65
CA LYS A 35 5.54 3.33 7.39
C LYS A 35 5.27 3.97 8.75
N ASN A 36 4.00 4.24 9.09
CA ASN A 36 3.60 5.01 10.27
C ASN A 36 4.25 6.41 10.33
N GLU A 37 4.49 7.01 9.17
CA GLU A 37 5.08 8.35 9.03
C GLU A 37 4.05 9.39 8.60
N PHE A 38 4.24 10.63 9.04
CA PHE A 38 3.43 11.77 8.64
C PHE A 38 4.34 12.91 8.17
N ASN A 39 4.14 13.39 6.95
CA ASN A 39 4.90 14.49 6.37
C ASN A 39 4.04 15.76 6.31
N LEU A 40 4.32 16.71 7.20
CA LEU A 40 3.65 18.02 7.26
C LEU A 40 3.88 18.89 6.01
N LYS A 41 4.89 18.59 5.19
CA LYS A 41 5.16 19.22 3.90
C LYS A 41 4.92 18.23 2.76
N SER A 42 3.82 17.48 2.81
CA SER A 42 3.51 16.54 1.74
C SER A 42 3.40 17.30 0.41
N LYS A 43 4.15 16.85 -0.58
CA LYS A 43 4.12 17.40 -1.93
C LYS A 43 3.00 16.70 -2.69
N PHE A 44 2.49 17.37 -3.72
CA PHE A 44 1.55 16.75 -4.65
C PHE A 44 2.15 15.49 -5.27
N THR A 45 1.36 14.42 -5.32
CA THR A 45 1.73 13.21 -6.06
C THR A 45 1.69 13.52 -7.56
N ILE A 46 2.82 13.39 -8.25
CA ILE A 46 2.87 13.52 -9.71
C ILE A 46 2.72 12.11 -10.29
N GLY A 47 1.58 11.85 -10.93
CA GLY A 47 1.27 10.53 -11.47
C GLY A 47 0.65 9.59 -10.44
N VAL A 48 1.19 8.39 -10.31
CA VAL A 48 0.67 7.31 -9.45
C VAL A 48 1.74 6.79 -8.50
N GLU A 49 1.37 6.57 -7.25
CA GLU A 49 2.22 5.97 -6.22
C GLU A 49 1.74 4.56 -5.88
N PHE A 50 2.65 3.59 -5.89
CA PHE A 50 2.39 2.20 -5.52
C PHE A 50 3.19 1.82 -4.28
N THR A 51 2.50 1.35 -3.24
CA THR A 51 3.13 0.77 -2.05
C THR A 51 2.43 -0.54 -1.71
N SER A 52 3.19 -1.53 -1.27
CA SER A 52 2.64 -2.78 -0.72
C SER A 52 2.95 -2.90 0.76
N HIS A 53 1.98 -3.34 1.56
CA HIS A 53 2.17 -3.60 2.98
C HIS A 53 1.61 -4.98 3.34
N THR A 54 2.38 -5.75 4.09
CA THR A 54 1.97 -7.07 4.56
C THR A 54 1.63 -7.02 6.03
N LEU A 55 0.42 -7.41 6.37
CA LEU A 55 -0.16 -7.40 7.71
C LEU A 55 -0.47 -8.83 8.13
N ASN A 56 -0.30 -9.13 9.41
CA ASN A 56 -0.82 -10.35 10.01
C ASN A 56 -2.08 -9.99 10.79
N ILE A 57 -3.24 -10.46 10.32
CA ILE A 57 -4.55 -10.22 10.95
C ILE A 57 -5.21 -11.59 11.13
N ASP A 58 -5.62 -11.91 12.35
CA ASP A 58 -6.29 -13.18 12.68
C ASP A 58 -5.53 -14.44 12.23
N SER A 59 -4.20 -14.44 12.39
CA SER A 59 -3.28 -15.50 11.92
C SER A 59 -3.23 -15.68 10.40
N LYS A 60 -3.75 -14.72 9.63
CA LYS A 60 -3.65 -14.69 8.17
C LYS A 60 -2.70 -13.60 7.73
N MET A 61 -1.83 -13.96 6.80
CA MET A 61 -0.91 -13.05 6.14
C MET A 61 -1.63 -12.36 4.98
N ILE A 62 -1.87 -11.06 5.12
CA ILE A 62 -2.59 -10.24 4.15
C ILE A 62 -1.60 -9.27 3.51
N LYS A 63 -1.50 -9.29 2.18
CA LYS A 63 -0.77 -8.27 1.41
C LYS A 63 -1.78 -7.28 0.82
N ALA A 64 -1.56 -5.99 0.99
CA ALA A 64 -2.39 -4.92 0.45
C ALA A 64 -1.55 -3.90 -0.32
#